data_AF-A0A3G6J787-F1
#
_entry.id   AF-A0A3G6J787-F1
#
_cell.length_a   1.000
_cell.length_b   1.000
_cell.length_c   1.000
_cell.angle_alpha   90.00
_cell.angle_beta   90.00
_cell.angle_gamma   90.00
#
_symmetry.space_group_name_H-M   'P 1'
#
loop_
_entity.id
_entity.type
_entity.pdbx_description
1 polymer ?
#
loop_
_entity_poly.entity_id
_entity_poly.type
_entity_poly.pdbx_seq_one_letter_code
_entity_poly.pdbx_strand_id
1 'polypeptide(L)' 'MANPEDLRKQDQQRAKSQRKYPQSRVRQALYLLLALMVLAWLISTM' A
#
# COMPACT_ATOMS: atom_id res chain seq x y z
N MET A 1 2.01 -6.32 -22.40
CA MET A 1 1.42 -5.45 -21.35
C MET A 1 -0.05 -5.80 -21.27
N ALA A 2 -0.51 -6.37 -20.16
CA ALA A 2 -1.93 -6.70 -20.01
C ALA A 2 -2.74 -5.39 -20.03
N ASN A 3 -3.73 -5.34 -20.91
CA ASN A 3 -4.61 -4.19 -21.10
C ASN A 3 -5.35 -3.88 -19.78
N PRO A 4 -5.33 -2.63 -19.27
CA PRO A 4 -5.92 -2.28 -17.97
C PRO A 4 -7.42 -2.60 -17.87
N GLU A 5 -8.15 -2.60 -18.97
CA GLU A 5 -9.57 -3.01 -18.99
C GLU A 5 -9.77 -4.50 -18.68
N ASP A 6 -8.84 -5.35 -19.12
CA ASP A 6 -8.93 -6.80 -18.91
C ASP A 6 -8.58 -7.17 -17.46
N LEU A 7 -7.66 -6.44 -16.81
CA LEU A 7 -7.40 -6.58 -15.37
C LEU A 7 -8.63 -6.20 -14.53
N ARG A 8 -9.36 -5.14 -14.92
CA ARG A 8 -10.59 -4.73 -14.21
C ARG A 8 -11.70 -5.77 -14.30
N LYS A 9 -11.87 -6.41 -15.46
CA LYS A 9 -12.84 -7.50 -15.64
C LYS A 9 -12.50 -8.72 -14.77
N GLN A 10 -11.21 -9.07 -14.67
CA GLN A 10 -10.74 -10.16 -13.81
C GLN A 10 -10.91 -9.84 -12.31
N ASP A 11 -10.65 -8.60 -11.89
CA ASP A 11 -10.90 -8.16 -10.51
C ASP A 11 -12.40 -8.14 -10.16
N GLN A 12 -13.28 -7.84 -11.13
CA GLN A 12 -14.72 -7.86 -10.92
C GLN A 12 -15.28 -9.27 -10.67
N GLN A 13 -14.69 -10.29 -11.28
CA GLN A 13 -15.07 -11.70 -11.08
C GLN A 13 -14.65 -12.24 -9.70
N ARG A 14 -13.69 -11.61 -9.02
CA ARG A 14 -13.28 -11.98 -7.67
C ARG A 14 -14.26 -11.43 -6.63
N ALA A 15 -14.54 -12.24 -5.61
CA ALA A 15 -15.32 -11.81 -4.44
C ALA A 15 -14.72 -10.53 -3.85
N LYS A 16 -15.56 -9.61 -3.35
CA LYS A 16 -15.16 -8.28 -2.84
C LYS A 16 -13.93 -8.32 -1.90
N SER A 17 -13.80 -9.38 -1.11
CA SER A 17 -12.69 -9.61 -0.18
C SER A 17 -11.32 -9.82 -0.88
N GLN A 18 -11.32 -10.41 -2.08
CA GLN A 18 -10.12 -10.71 -2.86
C GLN A 18 -9.71 -9.59 -3.82
N ARG A 19 -10.51 -8.51 -3.92
CA ARG A 19 -10.18 -7.29 -4.70
C ARG A 19 -9.15 -6.40 -3.98
N LYS A 20 -8.28 -6.99 -3.17
CA LYS A 20 -7.27 -6.25 -2.40
C LYS A 20 -6.09 -5.98 -3.33
N TYR A 21 -5.96 -4.74 -3.79
CA TYR A 21 -4.79 -4.34 -4.55
C TYR A 21 -3.53 -4.61 -3.72
N PRO A 22 -2.48 -5.20 -4.33
CA PRO A 22 -1.22 -5.38 -3.64
C PRO A 22 -0.76 -4.01 -3.13
N GLN A 23 -0.51 -3.92 -1.82
CA GLN A 23 0.06 -2.69 -1.27
C GLN A 23 1.41 -2.45 -1.96
N SER A 24 1.51 -1.31 -2.65
CA SER A 24 2.76 -0.92 -3.29
C SER A 24 3.88 -0.80 -2.26
N ARG A 25 5.09 -1.24 -2.63
CA ARG A 25 6.32 -1.02 -1.84
C ARG A 25 6.52 0.46 -1.49
N VAL A 26 6.02 1.36 -2.33
CA VAL A 26 6.01 2.82 -2.08
C VAL A 26 5.22 3.15 -0.81
N ARG A 27 4.05 2.52 -0.61
CA ARG A 27 3.21 2.77 0.56
C ARG A 27 3.88 2.25 1.83
N GLN A 28 4.56 1.11 1.74
CA GLN A 28 5.35 0.54 2.85
C GLN A 28 6.52 1.45 3.22
N ALA A 29 7.27 1.96 2.23
CA ALA A 29 8.36 2.89 2.46
C ALA A 29 7.88 4.21 3.08
N LEU A 30 6.73 4.73 2.64
CA LEU A 30 6.11 5.93 3.22
C LEU A 30 5.80 5.72 4.71
N TYR A 31 5.15 4.60 5.06
CA TYR A 31 4.85 4.30 6.46
C TYR A 31 6.10 4.11 7.30
N LEU A 32 7.14 3.47 6.75
CA LEU A 32 8.42 3.31 7.43
C LEU A 32 9.08 4.66 7.72
N LEU A 33 9.10 5.57 6.74
CA LEU A 33 9.65 6.92 6.91
C LEU A 33 8.92 7.70 8.00
N LEU A 34 7.58 7.69 7.98
CA LEU A 34 6.76 8.33 9.00
C LEU A 34 7.02 7.74 10.40
N ALA A 35 7.11 6.42 10.50
CA ALA A 35 7.41 5.76 11.77
C ALA A 35 8.78 6.17 12.32
N LEU A 36 9.81 6.22 11.47
CA LEU A 36 11.15 6.68 11.87
C LEU A 36 11.14 8.15 12.30
N MET A 37 10.42 9.02 11.60
CA MET A 37 10.30 10.44 11.95
C MET A 37 9.66 10.61 13.34
N VAL A 38 8.57 9.90 13.62
CA VAL A 38 7.89 9.94 14.92
C VAL A 38 8.77 9.39 16.03
N LEU A 39 9.48 8.28 15.79
CA LEU A 39 10.43 7.71 16.75
C LEU A 39 11.56 8.70 17.08
N ALA A 40 12.19 9.28 16.04
CA ALA A 40 13.26 10.24 16.21
C ALA A 40 12.80 11.49 16.96
N TRP A 41 11.58 11.97 16.67
CA TRP A 41 10.98 13.08 17.39
C TRP A 41 10.76 12.74 18.88
N LEU A 42 10.16 11.59 19.18
CA LEU A 42 9.96 11.12 20.56
C LEU A 42 11.27 11.04 21.34
N ILE A 43 12.31 10.45 20.75
CA ILE A 43 13.65 10.35 21.34
C ILE A 43 14.26 11.75 21.58
N SER A 44 14.04 12.69 20.66
CA SER A 44 14.57 14.05 20.80
C SER A 44 13.85 14.88 21.87
N THR A 45 12.59 14.56 22.17
CA THR A 45 11.77 15.31 23.14
C THR A 45 11.77 14.72 24.55
N MET A 46 12.34 13.53 24.74
CA MET A 46 12.60 12.91 26.04
C MET A 46 13.98 13.31 26.54
#